data_AF-A0A357LI38-F1
#
_entry.id   AF-A0A357LI38-F1
#
_cell.length_a   1.000
_cell.length_b   1.000
_cell.length_c   1.000
_cell.angle_alpha   90.00
_cell.angle_beta   90.00
_cell.angle_gamma   90.00
#
_symmetry.space_group_name_H-M   'P 1'
#
loop_
_entity.id
_entity.type
_entity.pdbx_description
1 polymer ?
#
loop_
_entity_poly.entity_id
_entity_poly.type
_entity_poly.pdbx_seq_one_letter_code
_entity_poly.pdbx_strand_id
1 'polypeptide(L)'
;MAPLGGVIVINKSHSDASYQTDLTAQLETRGVTHLIVTGYMSQYCVDITVRRAVDLGYVVTLVADGHGTSDDGALRHEQITAHHNILLGKIYDPETQLTVRTIKEISFS
;
A
#
# COMPACT_ATOMS: atom_id res chain seq x y z
N MET A 1 2.49 -15.85 10.70
CA MET A 1 3.78 -16.12 10.02
C MET A 1 4.82 -15.17 10.58
N ALA A 2 6.04 -15.65 10.84
CA ALA A 2 7.16 -14.78 11.19
C ALA A 2 7.86 -14.29 9.91
N PRO A 3 8.46 -13.09 9.90
CA PRO A 3 9.21 -12.59 8.75
C PRO A 3 10.37 -13.53 8.40
N LEU A 4 10.64 -13.69 7.10
CA LEU A 4 11.85 -14.37 6.64
C LEU A 4 13.09 -13.56 7.05
N GLY A 5 14.25 -14.22 7.12
CA GLY A 5 15.52 -13.55 7.40
C GLY A 5 15.80 -12.44 6.39
N GLY A 6 16.27 -11.28 6.88
CA GLY A 6 16.57 -10.11 6.04
C GLY A 6 15.35 -9.21 5.75
N VAL A 7 14.15 -9.58 6.21
CA VAL A 7 12.97 -8.69 6.15
C VAL A 7 13.05 -7.64 7.25
N ILE A 8 12.87 -6.38 6.87
CA ILE A 8 12.79 -5.25 7.80
C ILE A 8 11.37 -5.20 8.38
N VAL A 9 11.29 -5.07 9.70
CA VAL A 9 10.02 -4.94 10.42
C VAL A 9 9.93 -3.53 10.98
N ILE A 10 8.90 -2.79 10.56
CA ILE A 10 8.58 -1.46 11.07
C ILE A 10 7.36 -1.58 11.98
N ASN A 11 7.51 -1.19 13.24
CA ASN A 11 6.38 -1.10 14.16
C ASN A 11 5.72 0.27 14.02
N LYS A 12 4.38 0.29 13.93
CA LYS A 12 3.60 1.51 13.81
C LYS A 12 2.41 1.51 14.77
N SER A 13 2.06 2.69 15.26
CA SER A 13 0.88 2.94 16.10
C SER A 13 -0.25 3.66 15.36
N HIS A 14 -0.02 4.05 14.11
CA HIS A 14 -0.96 4.79 13.27
C HIS A 14 -1.25 4.07 11.95
N SER A 15 -2.32 4.46 11.25
CA SER A 15 -2.68 3.87 9.95
C SER A 15 -1.68 4.20 8.85
N ASP A 16 -1.21 5.44 8.80
CA ASP A 16 -0.08 5.85 7.97
C ASP A 16 1.21 5.18 8.48
N ALA A 17 1.80 4.31 7.65
CA ALA A 17 3.02 3.59 8.02
C ALA A 17 4.27 4.48 8.10
N SER A 18 4.26 5.68 7.52
CA SER A 18 5.35 6.65 7.61
C SER A 18 5.26 7.56 8.84
N TYR A 19 4.08 7.62 9.48
CA TYR A 19 3.86 8.51 10.60
C TYR A 19 4.59 8.03 11.85
N GLN A 20 5.58 8.82 12.29
CA GLN A 20 6.40 8.55 13.49
C GLN A 20 7.07 7.16 13.46
N THR A 21 7.47 6.70 12.27
CA THR A 21 8.29 5.51 12.08
C THR A 21 9.57 5.88 11.31
N ASP A 22 10.49 4.94 11.19
CA ASP A 22 11.68 5.07 10.35
C ASP A 22 11.46 4.57 8.91
N LEU A 23 10.22 4.23 8.50
CA LEU A 23 9.94 3.65 7.18
C LEU A 23 10.51 4.49 6.03
N THR A 24 10.22 5.79 5.99
CA THR A 24 10.69 6.68 4.91
C THR A 24 12.22 6.73 4.85
N ALA A 25 12.87 6.91 6.00
CA ALA A 25 14.34 6.92 6.08
C ALA A 25 14.96 5.59 5.63
N GLN A 26 14.33 4.46 5.97
CA GLN A 26 14.78 3.13 5.53
C GLN A 26 14.62 2.95 4.01
N LEU A 27 13.53 3.45 3.42
CA LEU A 27 13.31 3.41 1.97
C LEU A 27 14.32 4.29 1.23
N GLU A 28 14.53 5.52 1.70
CA GLU A 28 15.49 6.49 1.14
C GLU A 28 16.93 5.96 1.18
N THR A 29 17.36 5.43 2.33
CA THR A 29 18.71 4.87 2.51
C THR A 29 19.00 3.71 1.54
N ARG A 30 17.95 3.03 1.07
CA ARG A 30 18.03 1.93 0.11
C ARG A 30 17.80 2.36 -1.34
N GLY A 31 17.58 3.64 -1.59
CA GLY A 31 17.27 4.17 -2.91
C GLY A 31 15.98 3.60 -3.50
N VAL A 32 15.01 3.23 -2.65
CA VAL A 32 13.73 2.70 -3.12
C VAL A 32 12.92 3.83 -3.73
N THR A 33 12.46 3.65 -4.97
CA THR A 33 11.62 4.62 -5.70
C THR A 33 10.25 4.07 -6.05
N HIS A 34 10.08 2.74 -6.03
CA HIS A 34 8.83 2.05 -6.37
C HIS A 34 8.41 1.12 -5.23
N LEU A 35 7.18 1.31 -4.73
CA LEU A 35 6.56 0.46 -3.71
C LEU A 35 5.49 -0.45 -4.33
N ILE A 36 5.56 -1.74 -4.03
CA ILE A 36 4.49 -2.70 -4.31
C ILE A 36 3.77 -2.97 -2.98
N VAL A 37 2.50 -2.61 -2.89
CA VAL A 37 1.76 -2.54 -1.62
C VAL A 37 0.66 -3.60 -1.55
N THR A 38 0.66 -4.36 -0.46
CA THR A 38 -0.30 -5.41 -0.07
C THR A 38 -0.61 -5.24 1.41
N GLY A 39 -1.75 -5.73 1.89
CA GLY A 39 -2.01 -5.81 3.33
C GLY A 39 -3.47 -5.70 3.77
N TYR A 40 -3.66 -5.31 5.03
CA TYR A 40 -4.95 -5.27 5.70
C TYR A 40 -4.90 -4.17 6.79
N MET A 41 -5.89 -3.28 6.94
CA MET A 41 -7.18 -3.17 6.24
C MET A 41 -7.14 -2.20 5.06
N SER A 42 -7.93 -2.51 4.03
CA SER A 42 -8.07 -1.75 2.78
C SER A 42 -8.36 -0.27 3.01
N GLN A 43 -9.44 0.03 3.73
CA GLN A 43 -9.93 1.39 3.97
C GLN A 43 -9.18 2.18 5.05
N TYR A 44 -8.16 1.56 5.66
CA TYR A 44 -7.38 2.17 6.74
C TYR A 44 -5.90 2.20 6.39
N CYS A 45 -5.13 1.25 6.92
CA CYS A 45 -3.68 1.27 6.82
C CYS A 45 -3.19 1.19 5.38
N VAL A 46 -3.88 0.42 4.52
CA VAL A 46 -3.51 0.28 3.11
C VAL A 46 -3.77 1.57 2.35
N ASP A 47 -5.02 2.07 2.32
CA ASP A 47 -5.37 3.31 1.62
C ASP A 47 -4.47 4.48 2.08
N ILE A 48 -4.41 4.73 3.39
CA ILE A 48 -3.68 5.90 3.92
C ILE A 48 -2.19 5.81 3.58
N THR A 49 -1.57 4.63 3.70
CA THR A 49 -0.15 4.46 3.37
C THR A 49 0.09 4.58 1.86
N VAL A 50 -0.81 4.07 1.01
CA VAL A 50 -0.70 4.19 -0.45
C VAL A 50 -0.75 5.66 -0.87
N ARG A 51 -1.76 6.41 -0.40
CA ARG A 51 -1.86 7.85 -0.69
C ARG A 51 -0.64 8.59 -0.19
N ARG A 52 -0.21 8.31 1.04
CA ARG A 52 0.97 8.94 1.61
C ARG A 52 2.23 8.65 0.81
N ALA A 53 2.39 7.43 0.29
CA ALA A 53 3.53 7.09 -0.56
C ALA A 53 3.53 7.88 -1.88
N VAL A 54 2.37 8.05 -2.50
CA VAL A 54 2.20 8.92 -3.68
C VAL A 54 2.58 10.36 -3.32
N ASP A 55 2.05 10.92 -2.23
CA ASP A 55 2.37 12.28 -1.76
C ASP A 55 3.86 12.49 -1.44
N LEU A 56 4.59 11.42 -1.11
CA LEU A 56 6.02 11.43 -0.81
C LEU A 56 6.90 11.25 -2.06
N GLY A 57 6.32 11.11 -3.25
CA GLY A 57 7.10 10.99 -4.48
C GLY A 57 7.38 9.55 -4.94
N TYR A 58 6.80 8.53 -4.29
CA TYR A 58 7.02 7.14 -4.70
C TYR A 58 6.13 6.76 -5.89
N VAL A 59 6.68 6.00 -6.84
CA VAL A 59 5.86 5.18 -7.75
C VAL A 59 5.23 4.07 -6.92
N VAL A 60 3.94 3.80 -7.11
CA VAL A 60 3.22 2.81 -6.33
C VAL A 60 2.46 1.83 -7.23
N THR A 61 2.55 0.54 -6.90
CA THR A 61 1.66 -0.49 -7.42
C THR A 61 0.89 -1.11 -6.25
N LEU A 62 -0.42 -0.89 -6.20
CA LEU A 62 -1.31 -1.61 -5.29
C LEU A 62 -1.62 -3.00 -5.87
N VAL A 63 -1.44 -4.04 -5.06
CA VAL A 63 -1.79 -5.42 -5.42
C VAL A 63 -3.30 -5.62 -5.24
N ALA A 64 -4.05 -5.61 -6.34
CA ALA A 64 -5.50 -5.56 -6.36
C ALA A 64 -6.19 -6.74 -5.65
N ASP A 65 -5.58 -7.91 -5.71
CA ASP A 65 -5.98 -9.16 -5.04
C ASP A 65 -5.08 -9.49 -3.83
N GLY A 66 -4.25 -8.52 -3.42
CA GLY A 66 -3.32 -8.62 -2.30
C GLY A 66 -3.69 -7.74 -1.11
N HIS A 67 -4.82 -7.01 -1.15
CA HIS A 67 -5.31 -6.29 0.02
C HIS A 67 -6.73 -6.70 0.38
N GLY A 68 -7.08 -6.59 1.66
CA GLY A 68 -8.36 -7.06 2.19
C GLY A 68 -8.88 -6.24 3.36
N THR A 69 -10.07 -6.57 3.81
CA THR A 69 -10.70 -6.00 5.02
C THR A 69 -11.76 -6.97 5.54
N SER A 70 -12.44 -6.61 6.63
CA SER A 70 -13.65 -7.30 7.12
C SER A 70 -14.90 -6.55 6.70
N ASP A 71 -16.06 -7.20 6.86
CA ASP A 71 -17.35 -6.51 6.74
C ASP A 71 -17.40 -5.32 7.72
N ASP A 72 -17.96 -4.21 7.26
CA ASP A 72 -18.07 -2.97 8.04
C ASP A 72 -19.46 -2.35 7.85
N GLY A 73 -20.29 -2.45 8.89
CA GLY A 73 -21.69 -2.04 8.85
C GLY A 73 -22.47 -2.74 7.74
N ALA A 74 -22.92 -1.98 6.75
CA ALA A 74 -23.71 -2.49 5.62
C ALA A 74 -22.86 -2.98 4.44
N LEU A 75 -21.54 -2.76 4.46
CA LEU A 75 -20.65 -3.09 3.36
C LEU A 75 -19.95 -4.43 3.61
N ARG A 76 -20.03 -5.33 2.62
CA ARG A 76 -19.27 -6.58 2.58
C ARG A 76 -17.80 -6.28 2.31
N HIS A 77 -16.89 -7.10 2.84
CA HIS A 77 -15.45 -6.93 2.58
C HIS A 77 -15.11 -6.83 1.09
N GLU A 78 -15.77 -7.60 0.22
CA GLU A 78 -15.57 -7.57 -1.23
C GLU A 78 -15.92 -6.21 -1.83
N GLN A 79 -16.99 -5.58 -1.36
CA GLN A 79 -17.41 -4.26 -1.82
C GLN A 79 -16.39 -3.20 -1.42
N ILE A 80 -15.86 -3.28 -0.20
CA ILE A 80 -14.85 -2.33 0.29
C ILE A 80 -13.54 -2.51 -0.48
N THR A 81 -13.04 -3.73 -0.64
CA THR A 81 -11.82 -4.03 -1.41
C THR A 81 -11.96 -3.57 -2.86
N ALA A 82 -13.07 -3.92 -3.54
CA ALA A 82 -13.32 -3.52 -4.92
C ALA A 82 -13.43 -2.00 -5.07
N HIS A 83 -14.06 -1.32 -4.11
CA HIS A 83 -14.16 0.14 -4.12
C HIS A 83 -12.78 0.81 -3.99
N HIS A 84 -11.90 0.30 -3.14
CA HIS A 84 -10.55 0.85 -2.95
C HIS A 84 -9.65 0.62 -4.17
N ASN A 85 -9.76 -0.53 -4.85
CA ASN A 85 -9.13 -0.73 -6.15
C ASN A 85 -9.52 0.37 -7.15
N ILE A 86 -10.81 0.74 -7.19
CA ILE A 86 -11.31 1.80 -8.08
C ILE A 86 -10.83 3.18 -7.65
N LEU A 87 -10.92 3.53 -6.37
CA LEU A 87 -10.56 4.87 -5.89
C LEU A 87 -9.07 5.14 -6.00
N LEU A 88 -8.24 4.20 -5.57
CA LEU A 88 -6.79 4.33 -5.60
C LEU A 88 -6.28 4.34 -7.04
N GLY A 89 -6.84 3.50 -7.92
CA GLY A 89 -6.51 3.51 -9.35
C GLY A 89 -6.93 4.77 -10.11
N LYS A 90 -7.68 5.69 -9.48
CA LYS A 90 -8.09 6.99 -10.04
C LYS A 90 -7.27 8.16 -9.49
N ILE A 91 -6.36 7.93 -8.54
CA ILE A 91 -5.47 8.97 -8.08
C ILE A 91 -4.57 9.35 -9.26
N TYR A 92 -4.62 10.63 -9.61
CA TYR A 92 -3.73 11.22 -10.59
C TYR A 92 -2.75 12.13 -9.87
N ASP A 93 -1.47 11.89 -10.11
CA ASP A 93 -0.39 12.75 -9.72
C ASP A 93 0.54 12.90 -10.95
N PRO A 94 0.98 14.11 -11.31
CA PRO A 94 1.80 14.31 -12.51
C PRO A 94 3.26 13.86 -12.34
N GLU A 95 3.74 13.75 -11.10
CA GLU A 95 5.13 13.43 -10.78
C GLU A 95 5.31 11.96 -10.40
N THR A 96 4.24 11.32 -9.91
CA THR A 96 4.22 9.93 -9.44
C THR A 96 3.15 9.12 -10.15
N GLN A 97 3.36 7.81 -10.26
CA GLN A 97 2.38 6.90 -10.85
C GLN A 97 1.85 5.94 -9.79
N LEU A 98 0.52 5.91 -9.62
CA LEU A 98 -0.16 4.85 -8.89
C LEU A 98 -0.88 3.92 -9.87
N THR A 99 -0.53 2.65 -9.83
CA THR A 99 -1.17 1.59 -10.63
C THR A 99 -1.80 0.55 -9.73
N VAL A 100 -2.89 -0.05 -10.20
CA VAL A 100 -3.56 -1.17 -9.53
C VAL A 100 -3.41 -2.39 -10.43
N ARG A 101 -2.79 -3.46 -9.91
CA ARG A 101 -2.44 -4.67 -10.65
C ARG A 101 -2.74 -5.90 -9.80
N THR A 102 -3.25 -6.97 -10.40
CA THR A 102 -3.31 -8.27 -9.74
C THR A 102 -1.90 -8.84 -9.57
N ILE A 103 -1.70 -9.75 -8.61
CA ILE A 103 -0.38 -10.34 -8.34
C ILE A 103 0.22 -11.03 -9.57
N LYS A 104 -0.64 -11.57 -10.46
CA LYS A 104 -0.22 -12.22 -11.71
C LYS A 104 0.35 -11.27 -12.74
N GLU A 105 0.02 -9.98 -12.65
CA GLU A 105 0.52 -8.94 -13.54
C GLU A 105 1.82 -8.31 -13.03
N ILE A 106 2.25 -8.63 -11.81
CA ILE A 106 3.47 -8.09 -11.18
C ILE A 106 4.64 -9.03 -11.45
N SER A 107 5.74 -8.47 -11.94
CA SER A 107 6.99 -9.18 -12.18
C SER A 107 8.15 -8.45 -11.52
N PHE A 108 9.07 -9.21 -10.92
CA PHE A 108 10.31 -8.68 -10.36
C PHE A 108 11.44 -9.07 -11.31
N SER A 109 12.13 -8.08 -11.87
CA SER A 109 13.27 -8.25 -12.77
C SER A 109 14.56 -7.80 -12.10
#